data_AF-A0A535HCE5-F1
#
_entry.id   AF-A0A535HCE5-F1
#
_cell.length_a   1.000
_cell.length_b   1.000
_cell.length_c   1.000
_cell.angle_alpha   90.00
_cell.angle_beta   90.00
_cell.angle_gamma   90.00
#
_symmetry.space_group_name_H-M   'P 1'
#
loop_
_entity.id
_entity.type
_entity.pdbx_description
1 polymer ?
#
loop_
_entity_poly.entity_id
_entity_poly.type
_entity_poly.pdbx_seq_one_letter_code
_entity_poly.pdbx_strand_id
1 'polypeptide(L)'
;KIAMLCTDLPVPVIVKEVGCGISARTAALLAQAGVAAIDVAGLGGTSFARVEALRRERPEEVELALAFSEWGIPTAEALVATHKVAPHLPLIASGGLRHGLDAAKAIGLGADLTGFAHAVLAAAAEGEESVRRLLDGFAWQLRVAMFCAGAPTIAALKSNPPTDVR
;
A
#
# COMPACT_ATOMS: atom_id res chain seq x y z
N LYS A 1 9.08 16.72 -14.73
CA LYS A 1 8.40 17.33 -13.55
C LYS A 1 8.75 16.60 -12.26
N ILE A 2 8.49 15.30 -12.09
CA ILE A 2 8.89 14.55 -10.87
C ILE A 2 10.40 14.64 -10.60
N ALA A 3 11.24 14.40 -11.62
CA ALA A 3 12.70 14.48 -11.46
C ALA A 3 13.22 15.85 -10.99
N MET A 4 12.54 16.95 -11.38
CA MET A 4 12.88 18.29 -10.89
C MET A 4 12.58 18.39 -9.40
N LEU A 5 11.40 17.91 -8.95
CA LEU A 5 11.06 17.88 -7.52
C LEU A 5 12.06 17.06 -6.70
N CYS A 6 12.49 15.91 -7.22
CA CYS A 6 13.50 15.06 -6.58
C CYS A 6 14.86 15.74 -6.45
N THR A 7 15.17 16.70 -7.33
CA THR A 7 16.44 17.44 -7.34
C THR A 7 16.35 18.72 -6.50
N ASP A 8 15.24 19.45 -6.59
CA ASP A 8 15.10 20.81 -6.09
C ASP A 8 14.61 20.85 -4.63
N LEU A 9 13.90 19.81 -4.16
CA LEU A 9 13.40 19.76 -2.79
C LEU A 9 14.49 19.26 -1.82
N PRO A 10 14.63 19.89 -0.64
CA PRO A 10 15.61 19.47 0.37
C PRO A 10 15.18 18.22 1.16
N VAL A 11 14.05 17.61 0.79
CA VAL A 11 13.43 16.46 1.47
C VAL A 11 13.16 15.33 0.47
N PRO A 12 13.16 14.06 0.92
CA PRO A 12 12.90 12.93 0.05
C PRO A 12 11.48 12.99 -0.55
N VAL A 13 11.39 12.73 -1.86
CA VAL A 13 10.11 12.66 -2.57
C VAL A 13 9.65 11.20 -2.64
N ILE A 14 8.48 10.91 -2.07
CA ILE A 14 7.82 9.61 -2.16
C ILE A 14 6.68 9.74 -3.16
N VAL A 15 6.57 8.80 -4.10
CA VAL A 15 5.43 8.73 -5.02
C VAL A 15 4.50 7.60 -4.60
N LYS A 16 3.20 7.90 -4.54
CA LYS A 16 2.15 6.96 -4.18
C LYS A 16 1.05 6.89 -5.24
N GLU A 17 0.48 5.70 -5.42
CA GLU A 17 -0.82 5.53 -6.10
C GLU A 17 -1.98 5.81 -5.13
N VAL A 18 -3.23 5.80 -5.57
CA VAL A 18 -4.44 6.06 -4.77
C VAL A 18 -5.43 4.89 -4.73
N GLY A 19 -5.14 3.73 -5.33
CA GLY A 19 -5.97 2.52 -5.24
C GLY A 19 -6.00 1.64 -6.49
N CYS A 20 -5.26 2.01 -7.54
CA CYS A 20 -5.15 1.29 -8.81
C CYS A 20 -3.79 0.58 -8.99
N GLY A 21 -2.81 0.79 -8.10
CA GLY A 21 -1.53 0.10 -8.17
C GLY A 21 -0.50 0.70 -9.12
N ILE A 22 0.77 0.73 -8.71
CA ILE A 22 1.88 1.16 -9.57
C ILE A 22 2.35 -0.02 -10.43
N SER A 23 2.36 0.19 -11.75
CA SER A 23 2.89 -0.79 -12.71
C SER A 23 4.41 -0.86 -12.68
N ALA A 24 4.99 -2.00 -13.08
CA ALA A 24 6.45 -2.16 -13.23
C ALA A 24 7.07 -1.08 -14.14
N ARG A 25 6.41 -0.74 -15.26
CA ARG A 25 6.89 0.33 -16.16
C ARG A 25 6.93 1.68 -15.44
N THR A 26 5.87 2.02 -14.72
CA THR A 26 5.79 3.29 -13.96
C THR A 26 6.85 3.31 -12.86
N ALA A 27 6.99 2.22 -12.10
CA ALA A 27 8.01 2.08 -11.07
C ALA A 27 9.43 2.31 -11.60
N ALA A 28 9.78 1.72 -12.75
CA ALA A 28 11.09 1.91 -13.37
C ALA A 28 11.34 3.38 -13.76
N LEU A 29 10.32 4.07 -14.29
CA LEU A 29 10.42 5.49 -14.63
C LEU A 29 10.55 6.38 -13.39
N LEU A 30 9.85 6.04 -12.30
CA LEU A 30 9.95 6.76 -11.04
C LEU A 30 11.33 6.58 -10.39
N ALA A 31 11.89 5.37 -10.44
CA ALA A 31 13.25 5.11 -9.98
C ALA A 31 14.28 5.94 -10.75
N GLN A 32 14.16 6.00 -12.08
CA GLN A 32 15.01 6.86 -12.92
C GLN A 32 14.82 8.35 -12.61
N ALA A 33 13.62 8.76 -12.20
CA ALA A 33 13.35 10.14 -11.80
C ALA A 33 13.96 10.52 -10.45
N GLY A 34 14.49 9.56 -9.68
CA GLY A 34 15.14 9.82 -8.38
C GLY A 34 14.18 9.93 -7.21
N VAL A 35 13.01 9.26 -7.27
CA VAL A 35 12.14 9.17 -6.07
C VAL A 35 12.85 8.40 -4.96
N ALA A 36 12.63 8.81 -3.71
CA ALA A 36 13.26 8.20 -2.55
C ALA A 36 12.56 6.92 -2.10
N ALA A 37 11.27 6.76 -2.42
CA ALA A 37 10.49 5.55 -2.14
C ALA A 37 9.22 5.52 -3.02
N ILE A 38 8.59 4.34 -3.09
CA ILE A 38 7.34 4.12 -3.81
C ILE A 38 6.30 3.46 -2.89
N ASP A 39 5.11 4.06 -2.78
CA ASP A 39 3.93 3.42 -2.19
C ASP A 39 3.01 2.89 -3.29
N VAL A 40 2.88 1.56 -3.37
CA VAL A 40 2.18 0.93 -4.49
C VAL A 40 0.68 1.17 -4.47
N ALA A 41 0.07 1.38 -3.30
CA ALA A 41 -1.36 1.68 -3.13
C ALA A 41 -2.27 0.94 -4.13
N GLY A 42 -2.21 -0.40 -4.11
CA GLY A 42 -2.86 -1.25 -5.09
C GLY A 42 -4.37 -1.42 -4.91
N LEU A 43 -4.95 -2.15 -5.86
CA LEU A 43 -6.34 -2.56 -5.83
C LEU A 43 -6.58 -3.57 -4.69
N GLY A 44 -7.75 -3.48 -4.05
CA GLY A 44 -8.20 -4.39 -2.98
C GLY A 44 -8.73 -3.68 -1.73
N GLY A 45 -8.62 -2.35 -1.68
CA GLY A 45 -9.14 -1.50 -0.59
C GLY A 45 -10.12 -0.44 -1.08
N THR A 46 -9.88 0.80 -0.68
CA THR A 46 -10.66 1.95 -1.15
C THR A 46 -10.51 2.11 -2.66
N SER A 47 -11.63 2.04 -3.38
CA SER A 47 -11.68 2.36 -4.81
C SER A 47 -12.13 3.80 -5.00
N PHE A 48 -11.23 4.67 -5.49
CA PHE A 48 -11.57 6.06 -5.79
C PHE A 48 -12.58 6.17 -6.94
N ALA A 49 -12.61 5.21 -7.87
CA ALA A 49 -13.67 5.13 -8.87
C ALA A 49 -15.07 4.97 -8.23
N ARG A 50 -15.20 4.14 -7.18
CA ARG A 50 -16.45 4.05 -6.40
C ARG A 50 -16.75 5.33 -5.62
N VAL A 51 -15.73 5.96 -5.03
CA VAL A 51 -15.90 7.26 -4.34
C VAL A 51 -16.41 8.31 -5.32
N GLU A 52 -15.83 8.39 -6.52
CA GLU A 52 -16.28 9.31 -7.55
C GLU A 52 -17.69 8.99 -8.04
N ALA A 53 -18.07 7.72 -8.18
CA ALA A 53 -19.44 7.33 -8.53
C ALA A 53 -20.47 7.90 -7.54
N LEU A 54 -20.17 7.88 -6.24
CA LEU A 54 -21.03 8.47 -5.19
C LEU A 54 -21.09 10.00 -5.22
N ARG A 55 -20.19 10.66 -5.96
CA ARG A 55 -20.16 12.11 -6.14
C ARG A 55 -20.84 12.56 -7.43
N ARG A 56 -21.33 11.64 -8.26
CA ARG A 56 -22.03 11.94 -9.53
C ARG A 56 -23.53 11.89 -9.38
N GLU A 57 -24.21 12.72 -10.16
CA GLU A 57 -25.67 12.79 -10.21
C GLU A 57 -26.24 12.14 -11.47
N ARG A 58 -25.49 12.19 -12.59
CA ARG A 58 -25.91 11.66 -13.89
C ARG A 58 -25.71 10.14 -13.96
N PRO A 59 -26.75 9.34 -14.27
CA PRO A 59 -26.66 7.88 -14.29
C PRO A 59 -25.52 7.32 -15.16
N GLU A 60 -25.27 7.93 -16.33
CA GLU A 60 -24.20 7.54 -17.24
C GLU A 60 -22.80 7.80 -16.68
N GLU A 61 -22.62 8.85 -15.84
CA GLU A 61 -21.35 9.13 -15.18
C GLU A 61 -21.13 8.17 -14.00
N VAL A 62 -22.22 7.80 -13.30
CA VAL A 62 -22.19 6.76 -12.25
C VAL A 62 -21.82 5.41 -12.87
N GLU A 63 -22.48 5.00 -13.96
CA GLU A 63 -22.20 3.75 -14.66
C GLU A 63 -20.75 3.70 -15.14
N LEU A 64 -20.26 4.77 -15.76
CA LEU A 64 -18.87 4.89 -16.18
C LEU A 64 -17.92 4.71 -14.99
N ALA A 65 -18.13 5.42 -13.88
CA ALA A 65 -17.24 5.32 -12.73
C ALA A 65 -17.25 3.90 -12.11
N LEU A 66 -18.43 3.27 -12.03
CA LEU A 66 -18.57 1.91 -11.52
C LEU A 66 -17.92 0.86 -12.44
N ALA A 67 -17.95 1.06 -13.77
CA ALA A 67 -17.29 0.17 -14.72
C ALA A 67 -15.77 0.07 -14.48
N PHE A 68 -15.16 1.10 -13.88
CA PHE A 68 -13.74 1.13 -13.51
C PHE A 68 -13.50 0.89 -12.03
N SER A 69 -14.48 0.40 -11.26
CA SER A 69 -14.34 0.22 -9.81
C SER A 69 -13.22 -0.76 -9.41
N GLU A 70 -13.01 -1.78 -10.24
CA GLU A 70 -11.97 -2.80 -10.09
C GLU A 70 -10.81 -2.61 -11.07
N TRP A 71 -10.69 -1.42 -11.67
CA TRP A 71 -9.55 -1.13 -12.55
C TRP A 71 -8.29 -0.94 -11.72
N GLY A 72 -7.27 -1.74 -12.00
CA GLY A 72 -5.96 -1.60 -11.37
C GLY A 72 -5.20 -2.91 -11.22
N ILE A 73 -4.08 -2.82 -10.52
CA ILE A 73 -3.19 -3.93 -10.19
C ILE A 73 -3.38 -4.24 -8.70
N PRO A 74 -3.69 -5.51 -8.33
CA PRO A 74 -3.78 -5.91 -6.93
C PRO A 74 -2.52 -5.56 -6.14
N THR A 75 -2.66 -5.15 -4.89
CA THR A 75 -1.54 -4.68 -4.05
C THR A 75 -0.35 -5.63 -4.01
N ALA A 76 -0.59 -6.93 -3.86
CA ALA A 76 0.49 -7.93 -3.85
C ALA A 76 1.24 -8.00 -5.18
N GLU A 77 0.53 -7.94 -6.31
CA GLU A 77 1.12 -7.96 -7.64
C GLU A 77 1.90 -6.68 -7.93
N ALA A 78 1.33 -5.51 -7.61
CA ALA A 78 1.99 -4.22 -7.78
C ALA A 78 3.28 -4.13 -6.95
N LEU A 79 3.27 -4.65 -5.72
CA LEU A 79 4.44 -4.73 -4.84
C LEU A 79 5.54 -5.59 -5.44
N VAL A 80 5.23 -6.84 -5.81
CA VAL A 80 6.22 -7.77 -6.38
C VAL A 80 6.79 -7.23 -7.69
N ALA A 81 5.93 -6.67 -8.55
CA ALA A 81 6.34 -6.10 -9.83
C ALA A 81 7.25 -4.88 -9.64
N THR A 82 6.94 -4.01 -8.68
CA THR A 82 7.76 -2.83 -8.33
C THR A 82 9.11 -3.24 -7.75
N HIS A 83 9.13 -4.18 -6.80
CA HIS A 83 10.36 -4.69 -6.20
C HIS A 83 11.31 -5.31 -7.22
N LYS A 84 10.78 -6.02 -8.22
CA LYS A 84 11.60 -6.63 -9.28
C LYS A 84 12.35 -5.60 -10.14
N VAL A 85 11.74 -4.46 -10.42
CA VAL A 85 12.31 -3.44 -11.34
C VAL A 85 13.05 -2.32 -10.63
N ALA A 86 12.80 -2.13 -9.32
CA ALA A 86 13.46 -1.13 -8.49
C ALA A 86 13.86 -1.70 -7.12
N PRO A 87 14.70 -2.77 -7.07
CA PRO A 87 15.01 -3.50 -5.83
C PRO A 87 15.78 -2.68 -4.79
N HIS A 88 16.34 -1.54 -5.19
CA HIS A 88 17.10 -0.64 -4.31
C HIS A 88 16.24 0.45 -3.66
N LEU A 89 14.99 0.63 -4.12
CA LEU A 89 14.09 1.62 -3.55
C LEU A 89 13.33 1.04 -2.36
N PRO A 90 13.24 1.77 -1.24
CA PRO A 90 12.28 1.47 -0.19
C PRO A 90 10.85 1.42 -0.75
N LEU A 91 10.13 0.36 -0.42
CA LEU A 91 8.75 0.13 -0.85
C LEU A 91 7.77 0.21 0.31
N ILE A 92 6.66 0.89 0.06
CA ILE A 92 5.52 0.94 0.96
C ILE A 92 4.38 0.16 0.31
N ALA A 93 3.80 -0.79 1.05
CA ALA A 93 2.60 -1.49 0.63
C ALA A 93 1.38 -0.91 1.33
N SER A 94 0.56 -0.17 0.58
CA SER A 94 -0.78 0.20 0.98
C SER A 94 -1.80 -0.25 -0.06
N GLY A 95 -3.09 0.01 0.22
CA GLY A 95 -4.19 -0.47 -0.62
C GLY A 95 -4.70 -1.82 -0.14
N GLY A 96 -5.84 -1.82 0.54
CA GLY A 96 -6.54 -3.07 0.90
C GLY A 96 -6.01 -3.83 2.11
N LEU A 97 -4.97 -3.35 2.81
CA LEU A 97 -4.52 -3.95 4.07
C LEU A 97 -5.53 -3.67 5.19
N ARG A 98 -5.93 -4.70 5.93
CA ARG A 98 -7.01 -4.65 6.92
C ARG A 98 -6.55 -4.91 8.35
N HIS A 99 -5.43 -5.62 8.51
CA HIS A 99 -4.92 -6.03 9.81
C HIS A 99 -3.42 -6.37 9.76
N GLY A 100 -2.80 -6.60 10.92
CA GLY A 100 -1.35 -6.85 11.02
C GLY A 100 -0.84 -8.09 10.28
N LEU A 101 -1.70 -9.09 10.03
CA LEU A 101 -1.33 -10.24 9.19
C LEU A 101 -1.14 -9.85 7.72
N ASP A 102 -1.91 -8.88 7.21
CA ASP A 102 -1.72 -8.38 5.83
C ASP A 102 -0.42 -7.60 5.74
N ALA A 103 -0.10 -6.83 6.78
CA ALA A 103 1.18 -6.16 6.88
C ALA A 103 2.35 -7.16 6.88
N ALA A 104 2.23 -8.26 7.62
CA ALA A 104 3.24 -9.32 7.63
C ALA A 104 3.42 -9.96 6.24
N LYS A 105 2.32 -10.28 5.55
CA LYS A 105 2.34 -10.79 4.18
C LYS A 105 3.00 -9.79 3.23
N ALA A 106 2.64 -8.51 3.29
CA ALA A 106 3.21 -7.47 2.45
C ALA A 106 4.72 -7.25 2.71
N ILE A 107 5.16 -7.27 3.97
CA ILE A 107 6.58 -7.20 4.31
C ILE A 107 7.32 -8.41 3.73
N GLY A 108 6.78 -9.61 3.91
CA GLY A 108 7.33 -10.84 3.32
C GLY A 108 7.43 -10.81 1.79
N LEU A 109 6.55 -10.06 1.12
CA LEU A 109 6.58 -9.84 -0.33
C LEU A 109 7.55 -8.75 -0.79
N GLY A 110 8.26 -8.09 0.14
CA GLY A 110 9.31 -7.13 -0.15
C GLY A 110 9.07 -5.71 0.37
N ALA A 111 7.91 -5.40 0.96
CA ALA A 111 7.63 -4.06 1.47
C ALA A 111 8.48 -3.70 2.69
N ASP A 112 9.08 -2.51 2.72
CA ASP A 112 9.79 -1.95 3.88
C ASP A 112 8.83 -1.39 4.92
N LEU A 113 7.72 -0.83 4.47
CA LEU A 113 6.66 -0.26 5.30
C LEU A 113 5.28 -0.67 4.78
N THR A 114 4.27 -0.54 5.63
CA THR A 114 2.87 -0.80 5.26
C THR A 114 1.99 0.38 5.64
N GLY A 115 0.97 0.64 4.83
CA GLY A 115 0.09 1.80 4.99
C GLY A 115 -1.38 1.41 5.12
N PHE A 116 -2.08 2.07 6.05
CA PHE A 116 -3.50 1.89 6.32
C PHE A 116 -4.20 3.25 6.23
N ALA A 117 -5.32 3.33 5.49
CA ALA A 117 -6.09 4.56 5.33
C ALA A 117 -7.52 4.41 5.86
N HIS A 118 -8.38 3.66 5.16
CA HIS A 118 -9.82 3.61 5.47
C HIS A 118 -10.13 3.16 6.91
N ALA A 119 -9.49 2.10 7.40
CA ALA A 119 -9.71 1.61 8.77
C ALA A 119 -9.29 2.65 9.82
N VAL A 120 -8.17 3.34 9.59
CA VAL A 120 -7.67 4.39 10.49
C VAL A 120 -8.59 5.61 10.46
N LEU A 121 -9.09 5.99 9.27
CA LEU A 121 -10.07 7.08 9.12
C LEU A 121 -11.38 6.77 9.86
N ALA A 122 -11.90 5.54 9.72
CA ALA A 122 -13.11 5.10 10.42
C ALA A 122 -12.93 5.16 11.95
N ALA A 123 -11.81 4.65 12.47
CA ALA A 123 -11.49 4.74 13.90
C ALA A 123 -11.30 6.20 14.36
N ALA A 124 -10.68 7.05 13.54
CA ALA A 124 -10.48 8.46 13.86
C ALA A 124 -11.80 9.22 14.00
N ALA A 125 -12.84 8.82 13.26
CA ALA A 125 -14.19 9.39 13.42
C ALA A 125 -14.82 9.05 14.79
N GLU A 126 -14.35 8.00 15.47
CA GLU A 126 -14.78 7.62 16.82
C GLU A 126 -13.89 8.21 17.94
N GLY A 127 -12.73 8.78 17.58
CA GLY A 127 -11.82 9.45 18.48
C GLY A 127 -10.45 8.78 18.64
N GLU A 128 -9.52 9.50 19.27
CA GLU A 128 -8.11 9.11 19.43
C GLU A 128 -7.93 7.71 20.04
N GLU A 129 -8.70 7.39 21.08
CA GLU A 129 -8.61 6.09 21.76
C GLU A 129 -9.03 4.92 20.86
N SER A 130 -9.96 5.14 19.92
CA SER A 130 -10.33 4.12 18.92
C SER A 130 -9.16 3.87 17.94
N VAL A 131 -8.51 4.94 17.48
CA VAL A 131 -7.30 4.85 16.65
C VAL A 131 -6.18 4.10 17.36
N ARG A 132 -5.91 4.46 18.62
CA ARG A 132 -4.86 3.82 19.42
C ARG A 132 -5.10 2.31 19.54
N ARG A 133 -6.31 1.89 19.92
CA ARG A 133 -6.69 0.47 20.01
C ARG A 133 -6.54 -0.26 18.68
N LEU A 134 -6.93 0.37 17.57
CA LEU A 134 -6.78 -0.21 16.23
C LEU A 134 -5.30 -0.46 15.89
N LEU A 135 -4.44 0.56 16.07
CA LEU A 135 -3.02 0.47 15.75
C LEU A 135 -2.27 -0.51 16.67
N ASP A 136 -2.60 -0.51 17.97
CA ASP A 136 -2.06 -1.49 18.92
C ASP A 136 -2.46 -2.92 18.51
N GLY A 137 -3.71 -3.12 18.06
CA GLY A 137 -4.19 -4.37 17.52
C GLY A 137 -3.43 -4.83 16.28
N PHE A 138 -3.18 -3.94 15.32
CA PHE A 138 -2.38 -4.24 14.13
C PHE A 138 -0.94 -4.61 14.49
N ALA A 139 -0.32 -3.86 15.40
CA ALA A 139 1.03 -4.14 15.87
C ALA A 139 1.11 -5.52 16.57
N TRP A 140 0.12 -5.86 17.40
CA TRP A 140 0.04 -7.17 18.04
C TRP A 140 -0.10 -8.31 17.01
N GLN A 141 -1.01 -8.17 16.06
CA GLN A 141 -1.22 -9.16 14.99
C GLN A 141 0.03 -9.38 14.14
N LEU A 142 0.77 -8.31 13.82
CA LEU A 142 2.05 -8.41 13.12
C LEU A 142 3.07 -9.21 13.93
N ARG A 143 3.20 -8.95 15.24
CA ARG A 143 4.11 -9.71 16.14
C ARG A 143 3.72 -11.19 16.23
N VAL A 144 2.43 -11.50 16.28
CA VAL A 144 1.94 -12.88 16.26
C VAL A 144 2.27 -13.56 14.92
N ALA A 145 2.04 -12.88 13.80
CA ALA A 145 2.40 -13.41 12.47
C ALA A 145 3.92 -13.67 12.36
N MET A 146 4.74 -12.75 12.85
CA MET A 146 6.19 -12.91 12.95
C MET A 146 6.59 -14.12 13.81
N PHE A 147 5.96 -14.31 14.97
CA PHE A 147 6.18 -15.47 15.82
C PHE A 147 5.82 -16.78 15.09
N CYS A 148 4.65 -16.83 14.45
CA CYS A 148 4.22 -18.00 13.67
C CYS A 148 5.14 -18.31 12.48
N ALA A 149 5.76 -17.28 11.88
CA ALA A 149 6.73 -17.44 10.79
C ALA A 149 8.16 -17.73 11.29
N GLY A 150 8.40 -17.78 12.60
CA GLY A 150 9.75 -17.92 13.16
C GLY A 150 10.67 -16.73 12.84
N ALA A 151 10.10 -15.54 12.65
CA ALA A 151 10.80 -14.32 12.23
C ALA A 151 10.99 -13.35 13.41
N PRO A 152 12.15 -13.33 14.10
CA PRO A 152 12.36 -12.49 15.27
C PRO A 152 12.51 -10.99 14.94
N THR A 153 12.71 -10.63 13.66
CA THR A 153 12.90 -9.25 13.20
C THR A 153 12.15 -9.01 11.89
N ILE A 154 11.89 -7.75 11.55
CA ILE A 154 11.29 -7.36 10.26
C ILE A 154 12.17 -7.84 9.09
N ALA A 155 13.49 -7.73 9.21
CA ALA A 155 14.42 -8.26 8.22
C ALA A 155 14.31 -9.78 8.06
N ALA A 156 14.15 -10.52 9.17
CA ALA A 156 13.91 -11.96 9.11
C ALA A 156 12.57 -12.31 8.45
N LEU A 157 11.53 -11.50 8.67
CA LEU A 157 10.23 -11.69 8.03
C LEU A 157 10.29 -11.49 6.51
N LYS A 158 11.09 -10.54 6.04
CA LYS A 158 11.36 -10.35 4.60
C LYS A 158 12.07 -11.55 3.97
N SER A 159 13.01 -12.16 4.70
CA SER A 159 13.81 -13.28 4.20
C SER A 159 13.11 -14.64 4.34
N ASN A 160 12.18 -14.77 5.29
CA ASN A 160 11.39 -15.97 5.55
C ASN A 160 9.89 -15.61 5.58
N PRO A 161 9.30 -15.30 4.42
CA PRO A 161 7.91 -14.87 4.35
C PRO A 161 6.97 -15.99 4.81
N PRO A 162 5.80 -15.66 5.41
CA PRO A 162 4.76 -16.63 5.71
C PRO A 162 4.05 -17.07 4.42
N THR A 163 4.75 -17.80 3.54
CA THR A 163 4.28 -18.17 2.20
C THR A 163 3.23 -19.28 2.20
N ASP A 164 3.05 -19.98 3.32
CA ASP A 164 2.08 -21.08 3.43
C ASP A 164 0.82 -20.73 4.24
N VAL A 165 0.69 -19.48 4.70
CA VAL A 165 -0.51 -19.03 5.42
C VAL A 165 -1.56 -18.55 4.42
N ARG A 166 -2.40 -19.48 3.95
CA ARG A 166 -3.60 -19.19 3.15
C ARG A 166 -4.48 -18.16 3.88
#